data_AF-A0A4Z0GRT5-F1
#
_entry.id   AF-A0A4Z0GRT5-F1
#
_cell.length_a   1.000
_cell.length_b   1.000
_cell.length_c   1.000
_cell.angle_alpha   90.00
_cell.angle_beta   90.00
_cell.angle_gamma   90.00
#
_symmetry.space_group_name_H-M   'P 1'
#
loop_
_entity.id
_entity.type
_entity.pdbx_description
1 polymer ?
#
loop_
_entity_poly.entity_id
_entity_poly.type
_entity_poly.pdbx_seq_one_letter_code
_entity_poly.pdbx_strand_id
1 'polypeptide(L)' 'MLLLTLLIVILMLLNYLQSREIHKLKVLITFDEKVLLQEAETLLKTNDKVSVIKKLREKNYPLDLLQAKKIVDKADLK' A
#
# COMPACT_ATOMS: atom_id res chain seq x y z
N MET A 1 -38.83 4.09 7.14
CA MET A 1 -37.97 2.88 7.27
C MET A 1 -37.55 2.32 5.92
N LEU A 2 -38.48 1.96 5.01
CA LEU A 2 -38.16 1.42 3.67
C LEU A 2 -37.19 2.28 2.82
N LEU A 3 -37.37 3.60 2.85
CA LEU A 3 -36.51 4.55 2.13
C LEU A 3 -35.06 4.55 2.68
N LEU A 4 -34.92 4.38 3.99
CA LEU A 4 -33.64 4.39 4.68
C LEU A 4 -32.89 3.06 4.47
N THR A 5 -33.61 1.94 4.46
CA THR A 5 -33.04 0.63 4.11
C THR A 5 -32.62 0.58 2.65
N LEU A 6 -33.40 1.16 1.73
CA LEU A 6 -33.04 1.25 0.32
C LEU A 6 -31.76 2.08 0.13
N LEU A 7 -31.64 3.21 0.81
CA LEU A 7 -30.44 4.06 0.78
C LEU A 7 -29.20 3.30 1.26
N ILE A 8 -29.30 2.53 2.35
CA ILE A 8 -28.18 1.72 2.88
C ILE A 8 -27.74 0.66 1.86
N VAL A 9 -28.67 -0.02 1.19
CA VAL A 9 -28.36 -1.01 0.17
C VAL A 9 -27.64 -0.38 -1.02
N ILE A 10 -28.09 0.79 -1.48
CA ILE A 10 -27.42 1.53 -2.56
C ILE A 10 -26.01 1.95 -2.16
N LEU A 11 -25.81 2.46 -0.94
CA LEU A 11 -24.50 2.84 -0.43
C LEU A 11 -23.55 1.64 -0.32
N MET A 12 -24.05 0.48 0.11
CA MET A 12 -23.27 -0.76 0.11
C MET A 12 -22.85 -1.18 -1.30
N LEU A 13 -23.76 -1.08 -2.28
CA LEU A 13 -23.47 -1.44 -3.66
C LEU A 13 -22.39 -0.53 -4.28
N LEU A 14 -22.48 0.78 -4.02
CA LEU A 14 -21.49 1.76 -4.48
C LEU A 14 -20.12 1.50 -3.85
N ASN A 15 -20.07 1.26 -2.53
CA ASN A 15 -18.82 0.90 -1.84
C ASN A 15 -18.19 -0.37 -2.43
N TYR A 16 -19.00 -1.37 -2.77
CA TYR A 16 -18.51 -2.59 -3.40
C TYR A 16 -17.88 -2.32 -4.77
N LEU A 17 -18.56 -1.54 -5.62
CA LEU A 17 -18.05 -1.18 -6.95
C LEU A 17 -16.77 -0.36 -6.86
N GLN A 18 -16.73 0.66 -5.99
CA GLN A 18 -15.55 1.48 -5.75
C GLN A 18 -14.36 0.65 -5.25
N SER A 19 -14.59 -0.25 -4.29
CA SER A 19 -13.54 -1.15 -3.78
C SER A 19 -12.93 -2.02 -4.88
N ARG A 20 -13.76 -2.53 -5.79
CA ARG A 20 -13.32 -3.33 -6.95
C ARG A 20 -12.48 -2.52 -7.93
N GLU A 21 -12.85 -1.29 -8.21
CA GLU A 21 -12.09 -0.39 -9.09
C GLU A 21 -10.76 0.03 -8.46
N ILE A 22 -10.76 0.37 -7.18
CA ILE A 22 -9.53 0.66 -6.42
C ILE A 22 -8.59 -0.53 -6.48
N HIS A 23 -9.09 -1.76 -6.30
CA HIS A 23 -8.23 -2.94 -6.38
C HIS A 23 -7.57 -3.08 -7.76
N LYS A 24 -8.31 -2.83 -8.85
CA LYS A 24 -7.74 -2.82 -10.20
C LYS A 24 -6.70 -1.72 -10.39
N LEU A 25 -6.97 -0.51 -9.89
CA LEU A 25 -6.03 0.61 -9.95
C LEU A 25 -4.75 0.33 -9.17
N LYS A 26 -4.84 -0.30 -7.99
CA LYS A 26 -3.68 -0.69 -7.20
C LYS A 26 -2.76 -1.67 -7.93
N VAL A 27 -3.34 -2.61 -8.69
CA VAL A 27 -2.57 -3.60 -9.46
C VAL A 27 -1.81 -2.94 -10.63
N LEU A 28 -2.31 -1.83 -11.16
CA LEU A 28 -1.67 -1.08 -12.24
C LEU A 28 -0.52 -0.18 -11.76
N ILE A 29 -0.39 0.04 -10.44
CA ILE A 29 0.70 0.83 -9.89
C ILE A 29 1.99 0.02 -9.96
N THR A 30 2.83 0.37 -10.93
CA THR A 30 4.18 -0.17 -11.05
C THR A 30 5.11 0.74 -10.27
N PHE A 31 5.67 0.25 -9.17
CA PHE A 31 6.67 0.99 -8.42
C PHE A 31 8.05 0.82 -9.05
N ASP A 32 8.83 1.91 -9.13
CA ASP A 32 10.23 1.82 -9.51
C ASP A 32 11.04 1.23 -8.34
N GLU A 33 11.43 -0.03 -8.48
CA GLU A 33 12.18 -0.77 -7.47
C GLU A 33 13.51 -0.11 -7.10
N LYS A 34 14.15 0.61 -8.03
CA LYS A 34 15.42 1.29 -7.75
C LYS A 34 15.26 2.46 -6.79
N VAL A 35 14.18 3.24 -6.97
CA VAL A 35 13.85 4.37 -6.10
C VAL A 35 13.50 3.86 -4.70
N LEU A 36 12.70 2.79 -4.62
CA LEU A 36 12.32 2.19 -3.34
C LEU A 36 13.51 1.57 -2.60
N LEU A 37 14.48 0.99 -3.31
CA LEU A 37 15.71 0.49 -2.71
C LEU A 37 16.56 1.61 -2.11
N GLN A 38 16.77 2.70 -2.85
CA GLN A 38 17.52 3.86 -2.33
C GLN A 38 16.82 4.48 -1.10
N GLU A 39 15.49 4.56 -1.14
CA GLU A 39 14.73 5.06 0.01
C GLU A 39 14.84 4.11 1.22
N ALA A 40 14.79 2.80 1.01
CA ALA A 40 15.00 1.82 2.08
C ALA A 40 16.43 1.89 2.65
N GLU A 41 17.47 1.98 1.82
CA GLU A 41 18.87 2.12 2.25
C GLU A 41 19.08 3.37 3.11
N THR A 42 18.47 4.50 2.73
CA THR A 42 18.58 5.74 3.53
C THR A 42 17.85 5.64 4.86
N LEU A 43 16.68 4.99 4.88
CA LEU A 43 15.89 4.81 6.09
C LEU A 43 16.51 3.80 7.07
N LEU A 44 17.19 2.76 6.57
CA LEU A 44 17.89 1.75 7.37
C LEU A 44 19.07 2.32 8.16
N LYS A 45 19.69 3.40 7.69
CA LYS A 45 20.77 4.08 8.44
C LYS A 45 20.33 4.67 9.77
N THR A 46 19.03 4.95 9.93
CA THR A 46 18.51 5.70 11.07
C THR A 46 17.37 5.00 11.81
N ASN A 47 16.85 3.87 11.31
CA ASN A 47 15.72 3.18 11.90
C ASN A 47 15.89 1.66 11.83
N ASP A 48 15.17 0.94 12.69
CA ASP A 48 15.05 -0.52 12.63
C ASP A 48 14.21 -0.97 11.41
N LYS A 49 14.44 -2.21 10.95
CA LYS A 49 13.77 -2.79 9.78
C LYS A 49 12.24 -2.64 9.82
N VAL A 50 11.61 -2.86 10.97
CA VAL A 50 10.14 -2.83 11.07
C VAL A 50 9.64 -1.39 10.87
N SER A 51 10.31 -0.41 11.47
CA SER A 51 10.01 1.00 11.24
C SER A 51 10.27 1.43 9.79
N VAL A 52 11.33 0.93 9.15
CA VAL A 52 11.59 1.21 7.72
C VAL A 52 10.47 0.67 6.85
N ILE A 53 10.05 -0.58 7.04
CA ILE A 53 8.93 -1.19 6.30
C ILE A 53 7.66 -0.35 6.45
N LYS A 54 7.37 0.11 7.68
CA LYS A 54 6.20 0.96 7.94
C LYS A 54 6.30 2.30 7.20
N LYS A 55 7.43 3.01 7.33
CA LYS A 55 7.67 4.30 6.66
C LYS A 55 7.63 4.18 5.14
N LEU A 56 8.21 3.12 4.58
CA LEU A 56 8.24 2.87 3.13
C LEU A 56 6.82 2.68 2.58
N ARG A 57 5.95 1.97 3.31
CA ARG A 57 4.55 1.76 2.93
C ARG A 57 3.68 2.99 3.08
N GLU A 58 3.92 3.80 4.11
CA GLU A 58 3.20 5.06 4.32
C GLU A 58 3.49 6.06 3.21
N LYS A 59 4.75 6.18 2.80
CA LYS A 59 5.16 7.11 1.73
C LYS A 59 4.78 6.64 0.34
N ASN A 60 4.81 5.32 0.09
CA ASN A 60 4.62 4.74 -1.23
C ASN A 60 3.30 3.94 -1.29
N TYR A 61 2.18 4.49 -0.83
CA TYR A 61 0.88 3.81 -0.96
C TYR A 61 0.55 3.57 -2.45
N PRO A 62 0.05 2.39 -2.86
CA PRO A 62 -0.38 1.22 -2.07
C PRO A 62 0.66 0.08 -1.98
N LEU A 63 1.92 0.35 -1.62
CA LEU A 63 2.96 -0.68 -1.51
C LEU A 63 2.56 -1.75 -0.48
N ASP A 64 2.54 -3.00 -0.93
CA ASP A 64 2.13 -4.12 -0.09
C ASP A 64 3.20 -4.48 0.94
N LEU A 65 2.80 -5.10 2.06
CA LEU A 65 3.71 -5.47 3.13
C LEU A 65 4.83 -6.41 2.66
N LEU A 66 4.47 -7.40 1.83
CA LEU A 66 5.42 -8.36 1.26
C LEU A 66 6.41 -7.68 0.31
N GLN A 67 5.94 -6.72 -0.50
CA GLN A 67 6.80 -5.96 -1.41
C GLN A 67 7.76 -5.07 -0.63
N ALA A 68 7.25 -4.31 0.35
CA ALA A 68 8.07 -3.46 1.21
C ALA A 68 9.12 -4.27 1.99
N LYS A 69 8.73 -5.41 2.56
CA LYS A 69 9.67 -6.31 3.24
C LYS A 69 10.77 -6.80 2.31
N LYS A 70 10.42 -7.26 1.11
CA LYS A 70 11.41 -7.72 0.11
C LYS A 70 12.42 -6.63 -0.25
N ILE A 71 11.97 -5.37 -0.38
CA ILE A 71 12.84 -4.24 -0.70
C ILE A 71 13.78 -3.92 0.47
N VAL A 72 13.24 -3.88 1.69
CA VAL A 72 14.05 -3.62 2.89
C VAL A 72 15.07 -4.73 3.15
N ASP A 73 14.68 -5.99 2.97
CA ASP A 73 15.60 -7.13 3.09
C ASP A 73 16.70 -7.08 2.02
N LYS A 74 16.38 -6.68 0.79
CA LYS A 74 17.39 -6.46 -0.28
C LYS A 74 18.33 -5.30 0.04
N ALA A 75 17.83 -4.23 0.66
CA ALA A 75 18.63 -3.07 1.04
C ALA A 75 19.55 -3.36 2.24
N ASP A 76 19.17 -4.28 3.13
CA ASP A 76 19.98 -4.67 4.30
C ASP A 76 21.08 -5.70 3.97
N LEU A 77 20.89 -6.49 2.91
CA LEU A 77 21.87 -7.48 2.44
C LEU A 77 23.01 -6.89 1.59
N LYS A 78 23.03 -5.57 1.42
CA LYS A 78 23.94 -4.84 0.53
C LYS A 78 24.92 -3.99 1.32
#